data_AF-A0A9E3JVY1-F1
#
_entry.id   AF-A0A9E3JVY1-F1
#
_cell.length_a   1.000
_cell.length_b   1.000
_cell.length_c   1.000
_cell.angle_alpha   90.00
_cell.angle_beta   90.00
_cell.angle_gamma   90.00
#
_symmetry.space_group_name_H-M   'P 1'
#
loop_
_entity.id
_entity.type
_entity.pdbx_description
1 polymer ?
#
loop_
_entity_poly.entity_id
_entity_poly.type
_entity_poly.pdbx_seq_one_letter_code
_entity_poly.pdbx_strand_id
1 'polypeptide(L)' 'SDLFIRGAQAAQIPLEVLHRVVSMASGGMDTLPHNGAVITLLAVTGLTHRESYREIFAVTVIKTLAVFFVIGFYYATGLV' A
#
# COMPACT_ATOMS: atom_id res chain seq x y z
N SER A 1 11.33 16.43 -0.06
CA SER A 1 9.91 16.75 -0.32
C SER A 1 9.72 17.41 -1.69
N ASP A 2 10.65 18.26 -2.11
CA ASP A 2 10.62 19.01 -3.37
C ASP A 2 10.58 18.15 -4.65
N LEU A 3 11.21 16.97 -4.62
CA LEU A 3 11.22 16.05 -5.76
C LEU A 3 9.82 15.49 -6.08
N PHE A 4 9.01 15.20 -5.05
CA PHE A 4 7.63 14.74 -5.21
C PHE A 4 6.68 15.88 -5.63
N ILE A 5 6.91 17.09 -5.11
CA ILE A 5 6.15 18.29 -5.49
C ILE A 5 6.40 18.63 -6.97
N ARG A 6 7.66 18.60 -7.41
CA ARG A 6 8.01 18.80 -8.84
C ARG A 6 7.43 17.72 -9.75
N GLY A 7 7.44 16.46 -9.31
CA GLY A 7 6.82 15.36 -10.05
C GLY A 7 5.31 15.51 -10.19
N ALA A 8 4.60 15.89 -9.12
CA ALA A 8 3.16 16.13 -9.16
C ALA A 8 2.79 17.36 -9.99
N GLN A 9 3.59 18.44 -9.92
CA GLN A 9 3.42 19.61 -10.79
C GLN A 9 3.63 19.27 -12.27
N ALA A 10 4.61 18.43 -12.60
CA ALA A 10 4.84 17.96 -13.97
C ALA A 10 3.72 17.05 -14.49
N ALA A 11 3.09 16.27 -13.62
CA ALA A 11 1.96 15.40 -13.95
C ALA A 11 0.58 16.10 -13.86
N GLN A 12 0.54 17.39 -13.49
CA GLN A 12 -0.69 18.14 -13.16
C GLN A 12 -1.61 17.45 -12.14
N ILE A 13 -1.03 16.71 -11.20
CA ILE A 13 -1.79 16.02 -10.14
C ILE A 13 -1.89 16.94 -8.91
N PRO A 14 -3.09 17.16 -8.34
CA PRO A 14 -3.25 17.90 -7.09
C PRO A 14 -2.42 17.26 -5.98
N LEU A 15 -1.74 18.10 -5.18
CA LEU A 15 -0.88 17.62 -4.09
C LEU A 15 -1.67 16.84 -3.02
N GLU A 16 -2.96 17.14 -2.87
CA GLU A 16 -3.87 16.41 -1.98
C GLU A 16 -4.08 14.95 -2.43
N VAL A 17 -4.27 14.73 -3.74
CA VAL A 17 -4.40 13.39 -4.32
C VAL A 17 -3.09 12.63 -4.20
N LEU A 18 -1.95 13.29 -4.48
CA LEU A 18 -0.63 12.71 -4.26
C LEU A 18 -0.46 12.26 -2.81
N HIS A 19 -0.82 13.11 -1.85
CA HIS A 19 -0.69 12.79 -0.43
C HIS A 19 -1.57 11.59 -0.04
N ARG A 20 -2.84 11.56 -0.47
CA ARG A 20 -3.76 10.42 -0.23
C ARG A 20 -3.23 9.12 -0.80
N VAL A 21 -2.70 9.14 -2.02
CA VAL A 21 -2.13 7.96 -2.68
C VAL A 21 -0.85 7.49 -2.00
N VAL A 22 0.05 8.41 -1.63
CA VAL A 22 1.31 8.09 -0.93
C VAL A 22 1.03 7.54 0.48
N SER A 23 0.07 8.11 1.21
CA SER A 23 -0.37 7.60 2.52
C SER A 23 -1.02 6.21 2.42
N MET A 24 -1.75 5.92 1.34
CA MET A 24 -2.26 4.56 1.09
C MET A 24 -1.13 3.59 0.70
N ALA A 25 -0.17 4.03 -0.11
CA ALA A 25 0.95 3.21 -0.58
C ALA A 25 1.97 2.88 0.53
N SER A 26 2.19 3.78 1.49
CA SER A 26 3.16 3.58 2.59
C SER A 26 2.81 2.37 3.47
N GLY A 27 1.55 1.95 3.50
CA GLY A 27 1.12 0.76 4.20
C GLY A 27 1.51 -0.57 3.52
N GLY A 28 2.12 -0.57 2.33
CA GLY A 28 2.53 -1.80 1.62
C GLY A 28 3.73 -2.52 2.24
N MET A 29 4.56 -1.82 3.04
CA MET A 29 5.75 -2.37 3.71
C MET A 29 5.45 -3.12 5.02
N ASP A 30 4.18 -3.48 5.26
CA ASP A 30 3.75 -4.17 6.47
C ASP A 30 4.08 -5.69 6.48
N THR A 31 4.76 -6.17 5.43
CA THR A 31 5.16 -7.58 5.21
C THR A 31 6.43 -8.01 5.93
N LEU A 32 7.25 -7.07 6.40
CA LEU A 32 8.52 -7.42 7.03
C LEU A 32 8.26 -8.07 8.40
N PRO A 33 9.02 -9.11 8.78
CA PRO A 33 8.82 -9.89 10.02
C PRO A 33 8.99 -9.06 11.31
N HIS A 34 9.30 -7.77 11.19
CA HIS A 34 9.30 -6.78 12.26
C HIS A 34 7.88 -6.25 12.58
N ASN A 35 6.90 -6.40 11.68
CA ASN A 35 5.56 -5.86 11.93
C ASN A 35 4.80 -6.67 12.99
N GLY A 36 4.57 -6.04 14.15
CA GLY A 36 3.96 -6.66 15.33
C GLY A 36 2.59 -7.29 15.09
N ALA A 37 1.82 -6.82 14.09
CA ALA A 37 0.49 -7.33 13.75
C ALA A 37 0.52 -8.78 13.21
N VAL A 38 1.53 -9.13 12.41
CA VAL A 38 1.74 -10.49 11.89
C VAL A 38 2.15 -11.44 13.03
N ILE A 39 3.03 -10.97 13.92
CA ILE A 39 3.49 -11.73 15.08
C ILE A 39 2.31 -12.06 16.01
N THR A 40 1.37 -11.11 16.21
CA THR A 40 0.19 -11.34 17.04
C THR A 40 -0.80 -12.31 16.40
N LEU A 41 -1.05 -12.19 15.09
CA LEU A 41 -1.95 -13.12 14.37
C LEU A 41 -1.43 -14.56 14.40
N LEU A 42 -0.12 -14.76 14.23
CA LEU A 42 0.51 -16.07 14.36
C LEU A 42 0.50 -16.60 15.80
N ALA A 43 0.73 -15.73 16.79
CA ALA A 43 0.68 -16.12 18.20
C ALA A 43 -0.73 -16.52 18.66
N VAL A 44 -1.78 -15.88 18.12
CA VAL A 44 -3.19 -16.17 18.46
C VAL A 44 -3.73 -17.38 17.70
N THR A 45 -3.36 -17.57 16.44
CA THR A 45 -3.87 -18.70 15.62
C THR A 45 -3.05 -19.98 15.78
N GLY A 46 -1.85 -19.92 16.37
CA GLY A 46 -0.98 -21.08 16.59
C GLY A 46 -0.41 -21.71 15.32
N LEU A 47 -0.60 -21.06 14.17
CA LEU A 47 -0.11 -21.51 12.87
C LEU A 47 1.39 -21.24 12.71
N THR A 48 2.06 -22.03 11.89
CA THR A 48 3.50 -21.85 11.66
C THR A 48 3.77 -20.67 10.72
N HIS A 49 4.87 -19.92 10.97
CA HIS A 49 5.31 -18.79 10.14
C HIS A 49 5.51 -19.15 8.68
N ARG A 50 5.78 -20.43 8.39
CA ARG A 50 5.99 -20.94 7.04
C ARG A 50 4.69 -21.07 6.23
N GLU A 51 3.57 -21.37 6.89
CA GLU A 51 2.25 -21.49 6.25
C GLU A 51 1.62 -20.11 6.05
N SER A 52 1.65 -19.27 7.08
CA SER A 52 1.03 -17.94 7.03
C SER A 52 1.78 -16.95 6.14
N TYR A 53 3.08 -17.15 5.87
CA TYR A 53 3.85 -16.21 5.03
C TYR A 53 3.29 -16.07 3.61
N ARG A 54 2.73 -17.16 3.05
CA ARG A 54 2.11 -17.11 1.71
C ARG A 54 0.84 -16.27 1.70
N GLU A 55 0.00 -16.41 2.72
CA GLU A 55 -1.23 -15.64 2.91
C GLU A 55 -0.91 -14.15 3.14
N ILE A 56 0.07 -13.87 4.01
CA ILE A 56 0.52 -12.50 4.32
C ILE A 56 1.09 -11.83 3.06
N PHE A 57 1.94 -12.53 2.31
CA PHE A 57 2.48 -12.03 1.05
C PHE A 57 1.36 -11.75 0.04
N ALA A 58 0.39 -12.67 -0.11
CA ALA A 58 -0.75 -12.50 -1.00
C ALA A 58 -1.59 -11.25 -0.62
N VAL A 59 -1.89 -11.05 0.66
CA VAL A 59 -2.63 -9.87 1.16
C VAL A 59 -1.87 -8.57 0.86
N THR A 60 -0.55 -8.52 1.02
CA THR A 60 0.23 -7.33 0.66
C THR A 60 0.27 -7.05 -0.84
N VAL A 61 0.33 -8.09 -1.67
CA VAL A 61 0.26 -7.93 -3.13
C VAL A 61 -1.12 -7.37 -3.51
N ILE A 62 -2.20 -7.90 -2.92
CA ILE A 62 -3.56 -7.41 -3.13
C ILE A 62 -3.70 -5.94 -2.71
N LYS A 63 -3.18 -5.56 -1.53
CA LYS A 63 -3.18 -4.17 -1.06
C LYS A 63 -2.41 -3.25 -2.00
N THR A 64 -1.25 -3.69 -2.50
CA THR A 64 -0.44 -2.91 -3.44
C THR A 64 -1.19 -2.72 -4.77
N LEU A 65 -1.85 -3.77 -5.27
CA LEU A 65 -2.68 -3.71 -6.48
C LEU A 65 -3.88 -2.77 -6.31
N ALA A 66 -4.48 -2.68 -5.12
CA ALA A 66 -5.58 -1.76 -4.86
C ALA A 66 -5.18 -0.29 -5.08
N VAL A 67 -3.94 0.10 -4.74
CA VAL A 67 -3.45 1.45 -5.00
C VAL A 67 -3.30 1.71 -6.50
N PHE A 68 -2.77 0.74 -7.26
CA PHE A 68 -2.71 0.83 -8.73
C PHE A 68 -4.10 0.94 -9.36
N PHE A 69 -5.09 0.24 -8.81
CA PHE A 69 -6.48 0.34 -9.25
C PHE A 69 -7.06 1.73 -9.00
N VAL A 70 -6.84 2.31 -7.81
CA VAL A 70 -7.29 3.67 -7.48
C VAL A 70 -6.66 4.71 -8.41
N ILE A 71 -5.37 4.59 -8.72
CA ILE A 71 -4.69 5.47 -9.69
C ILE A 71 -5.29 5.31 -11.09
N GLY A 72 -5.48 4.06 -11.55
CA GLY A 72 -6.09 3.79 -12.86
C GLY A 72 -7.52 4.31 -12.97
N PHE A 73 -8.32 4.16 -11.91
CA PHE A 73 -9.67 4.72 -11.82
C PHE A 73 -9.66 6.25 -11.85
N TYR A 74 -8.76 6.90 -11.13
CA TYR A 74 -8.59 8.36 -11.18
C TYR A 74 -8.23 8.85 -12.58
N TYR A 75 -7.30 8.18 -13.28
CA TYR A 75 -6.97 8.52 -14.67
C TYR A 75 -8.14 8.30 -15.64
N ALA A 76 -8.98 7.29 -15.41
CA ALA A 76 -10.12 6.98 -16.26
C ALA A 76 -11.34 7.90 -16.03
N THR A 77 -11.55 8.37 -14.80
CA THR A 77 -12.78 9.09 -14.41
C THR A 77 -12.55 10.56 -14.03
N GLY A 78 -11.31 10.97 -13.76
CA GLY A 78 -10.96 12.31 -13.28
C GLY A 78 -11.52 12.64 -11.90
N LEU A 79 -12.01 11.64 -11.16
CA LEU A 79 -12.80 11.81 -9.94
C LEU A 79 -12.06 11.18 -8.76
N VAL A 80 -11.25 11.97 -8.05
CA VAL A 80 -10.74 11.69 -6.68
C VAL A 80 -10.19 12.94 -6.01
#